data_AF-A0A3D5Y051-F1
#
_entry.id   AF-A0A3D5Y051-F1
#
_cell.length_a   1.000
_cell.length_b   1.000
_cell.length_c   1.000
_cell.angle_alpha   90.00
_cell.angle_beta   90.00
_cell.angle_gamma   90.00
#
_symmetry.space_group_name_H-M   'P 1'
#
loop_
_entity.id
_entity.type
_entity.pdbx_description
1 polymer ?
#
loop_
_entity_poly.entity_id
_entity_poly.type
_entity_poly.pdbx_seq_one_letter_code
_entity_poly.pdbx_strand_id
1 'polypeptide(L)'
;MPTTPAPARRKNPRPDQGRSAPDVTEGRLLISDLLQIVEQYLDSKEVKAIYRAYLFGAEAHEGQVRHSGEAYIFHPLSVARILADMHLDSRSIIAALLHDVIEDTPTAKKELVAQFGKDVAQLVDGVSKIDQIEFDSPEHAEAENFRKMLLAMS
;
A
#
# COMPACT_ATOMS: atom_id res chain seq x y z
N MET A 1 32.97 34.34 67.09
CA MET A 1 33.87 34.14 65.93
C MET A 1 33.39 32.91 65.16
N PRO A 2 33.53 32.88 63.83
CA PRO A 2 32.39 32.84 62.91
C PRO A 2 31.85 31.43 62.61
N THR A 3 30.56 31.44 62.29
CA THR A 3 29.68 30.34 61.90
C THR A 3 29.99 29.79 60.50
N THR A 4 30.17 28.47 60.39
CA THR A 4 30.26 27.74 59.12
C THR A 4 28.93 27.75 58.36
N PRO A 5 28.88 28.03 57.05
CA PRO A 5 27.65 27.97 56.28
C PRO A 5 27.36 26.54 55.77
N ALA A 6 26.07 26.19 55.70
CA ALA A 6 25.56 24.93 55.17
C ALA A 6 25.70 24.83 53.63
N PRO A 7 25.86 23.62 53.05
CA PRO A 7 26.01 23.44 51.61
C PRO A 7 24.69 23.66 50.85
N ALA A 8 24.80 24.35 49.71
CA ALA A 8 23.70 24.71 48.82
C ALA A 8 23.05 23.48 48.15
N ARG A 9 21.72 23.45 48.18
CA ARG A 9 20.85 22.44 47.56
C ARG A 9 20.92 22.55 46.03
N ARG A 10 21.47 21.55 45.34
CA ARG A 10 21.40 21.43 43.87
C ARG A 10 19.93 21.32 43.46
N LYS A 11 19.44 22.25 42.63
CA LYS A 11 18.14 22.15 41.97
C LYS A 11 18.28 21.15 40.81
N ASN A 12 17.49 20.07 40.83
CA ASN A 12 17.34 19.21 39.65
C ASN A 12 16.73 20.03 38.49
N PRO A 13 17.20 19.86 37.25
CA PRO A 13 16.52 20.45 36.10
C PRO A 13 15.16 19.78 35.93
N ARG A 14 14.16 20.58 35.53
CA ARG A 14 12.82 20.11 35.17
C ARG A 14 12.95 19.17 33.97
N PRO A 15 12.14 18.11 33.85
CA PRO A 15 12.11 17.35 32.62
C PRO A 15 11.67 18.29 31.49
N ASP A 16 12.51 18.39 30.48
CA ASP A 16 12.21 19.00 29.20
C ASP A 16 10.94 18.34 28.67
N GLN A 17 9.84 19.09 28.61
CA GLN A 17 8.63 18.66 27.89
C GLN A 17 8.96 18.76 26.41
N GLY A 18 9.80 17.81 25.96
CA GLY A 18 10.18 17.62 24.58
C GLY A 18 8.93 17.36 23.78
N ARG A 19 8.63 18.32 22.90
CA ARG A 19 7.67 18.26 21.80
C ARG A 19 7.46 16.82 21.35
N SER A 20 6.23 16.32 21.54
CA SER A 20 5.78 15.13 20.85
C SER A 20 6.09 15.31 19.36
N ALA A 21 6.71 14.31 18.76
CA ALA A 21 6.85 14.25 17.30
C ALA A 21 5.49 14.57 16.67
N PRO A 22 5.44 15.33 15.56
CA PRO A 22 4.18 15.59 14.88
C PRO A 22 3.51 14.25 14.61
N ASP A 23 2.22 14.15 14.96
CA ASP A 23 1.42 12.97 14.67
C ASP A 23 1.37 12.80 13.15
N VAL A 24 2.22 11.93 12.63
CA VAL A 24 2.34 11.65 11.20
C VAL A 24 1.11 10.91 10.65
N THR A 25 0.05 10.73 11.44
CA THR A 25 -1.16 9.97 11.08
C THR A 25 -2.26 10.85 10.47
N GLU A 26 -2.14 12.19 10.49
CA GLU A 26 -3.14 13.07 9.87
C GLU A 26 -3.20 12.85 8.34
N GLY A 27 -4.24 12.14 7.89
CA GLY A 27 -4.54 11.89 6.47
C GLY A 27 -4.11 10.52 5.93
N ARG A 28 -3.57 9.62 6.77
CA ARG A 28 -3.15 8.28 6.32
C ARG A 28 -4.28 7.27 6.46
N LEU A 29 -4.59 6.58 5.37
CA LEU A 29 -5.52 5.46 5.35
C LEU A 29 -4.96 4.30 6.18
N LEU A 30 -5.71 3.86 7.18
CA LEU A 30 -5.38 2.70 8.01
C LEU A 30 -6.15 1.47 7.56
N ILE A 31 -5.63 0.29 7.90
CA ILE A 31 -6.34 -0.97 7.63
C ILE A 31 -7.70 -1.01 8.33
N SER A 32 -7.83 -0.41 9.52
CA SER A 32 -9.12 -0.28 10.22
C SER A 32 -10.18 0.42 9.37
N ASP A 33 -9.79 1.42 8.58
CA ASP A 33 -10.71 2.18 7.75
C ASP A 33 -11.24 1.35 6.58
N LEU A 34 -10.38 0.49 6.00
CA LEU A 34 -10.80 -0.48 4.99
C LEU A 34 -11.74 -1.53 5.60
N LEU A 35 -11.37 -2.10 6.76
CA LEU A 35 -12.17 -3.13 7.45
C LEU A 35 -13.58 -2.61 7.78
N GLN A 36 -13.69 -1.37 8.25
CA GLN A 36 -14.98 -0.76 8.58
C GLN A 36 -15.94 -0.65 7.38
N ILE A 37 -15.43 -0.59 6.14
CA ILE A 37 -16.28 -0.59 4.94
C ILE A 37 -16.67 -2.00 4.56
N VAL A 38 -15.69 -2.90 4.47
CA VAL A 38 -15.95 -4.26 4.00
C VAL A 38 -16.85 -5.03 4.97
N GLU A 39 -16.81 -4.72 6.26
CA GLU A 39 -17.73 -5.27 7.27
C GLU A 39 -19.20 -4.88 7.05
N GLN A 40 -19.49 -3.86 6.24
CA GLN A 40 -20.87 -3.45 5.94
C GLN A 40 -21.57 -4.38 4.95
N TYR A 41 -20.81 -5.13 4.14
CA TYR A 41 -21.37 -5.90 3.03
C TYR A 41 -20.76 -7.30 2.82
N LEU A 42 -19.64 -7.64 3.48
CA LEU A 42 -19.02 -8.97 3.42
C LEU A 42 -19.18 -9.73 4.73
N ASP A 43 -19.04 -11.05 4.68
CA ASP A 43 -19.11 -11.88 5.87
C ASP A 43 -17.81 -11.82 6.71
N SER A 44 -17.88 -12.23 7.98
CA SER A 44 -16.71 -12.17 8.88
C SER A 44 -15.55 -13.07 8.46
N LYS A 45 -15.78 -14.12 7.65
CA LYS A 45 -14.71 -15.00 7.15
C LYS A 45 -13.96 -14.29 6.02
N GLU A 46 -14.67 -13.59 5.15
CA GLU A 46 -14.11 -12.76 4.09
C GLU A 46 -13.32 -11.58 4.64
N VAL A 47 -13.86 -10.85 5.62
CA VAL A 47 -13.16 -9.74 6.29
C VAL A 47 -11.83 -10.22 6.91
N LYS A 48 -11.83 -11.39 7.56
CA LYS A 48 -10.60 -12.00 8.09
C LYS A 48 -9.60 -12.37 7.00
N ALA A 49 -10.06 -12.82 5.84
CA ALA A 49 -9.21 -13.14 4.71
C ALA A 49 -8.56 -11.87 4.14
N ILE A 50 -9.30 -10.76 4.05
CA ILE A 50 -8.79 -9.44 3.65
C ILE A 50 -7.72 -8.96 4.63
N TYR A 51 -7.96 -9.06 5.94
CA TYR A 51 -6.97 -8.66 6.94
C TYR A 51 -5.68 -9.51 6.86
N ARG A 52 -5.81 -10.82 6.62
CA ARG A 52 -4.65 -11.69 6.40
C ARG A 52 -3.87 -11.30 5.15
N ALA A 53 -4.55 -10.92 4.07
CA ALA A 53 -3.91 -10.46 2.84
C ALA A 53 -3.14 -9.15 3.07
N TYR A 54 -3.71 -8.22 3.83
CA TYR A 54 -3.03 -7.00 4.23
C TYR A 54 -1.73 -7.30 5.01
N LEU A 55 -1.77 -8.18 6.01
CA LEU A 55 -0.58 -8.55 6.77
C LEU A 55 0.50 -9.16 5.88
N PHE A 56 0.11 -10.06 4.98
CA PHE A 56 1.03 -10.70 4.04
C PHE A 56 1.67 -9.69 3.08
N GLY A 57 0.88 -8.77 2.50
CA GLY A 57 1.42 -7.71 1.64
C GLY A 57 2.32 -6.74 2.41
N ALA A 58 1.96 -6.39 3.65
CA ALA A 58 2.77 -5.51 4.51
C ALA A 58 4.13 -6.14 4.84
N GLU A 59 4.16 -7.44 5.12
CA GLU A 59 5.39 -8.21 5.35
C GLU A 59 6.21 -8.33 4.07
N ALA A 60 5.59 -8.64 2.94
CA ALA A 60 6.28 -8.79 1.65
C ALA A 60 6.97 -7.48 1.20
N HIS A 61 6.35 -6.34 1.47
CA HIS A 61 6.89 -5.01 1.17
C HIS A 61 7.62 -4.36 2.36
N GLU A 62 8.00 -5.13 3.40
CA GLU A 62 8.72 -4.58 4.55
C GLU A 62 10.04 -3.91 4.11
N GLY A 63 10.29 -2.70 4.61
CA GLY A 63 11.47 -1.90 4.25
C GLY A 63 11.39 -1.21 2.87
N GLN A 64 10.34 -1.46 2.09
CA GLN A 64 10.13 -0.77 0.81
C GLN A 64 9.42 0.58 1.04
N VAL A 65 9.91 1.61 0.34
CA VAL A 65 9.36 2.97 0.39
C VAL A 65 9.06 3.47 -1.01
N ARG A 66 7.96 4.19 -1.18
CA ARG A 66 7.64 4.87 -2.44
C ARG A 66 8.52 6.10 -2.63
N HIS A 67 8.52 6.66 -3.84
CA HIS A 67 9.17 7.94 -4.13
C HIS A 67 8.66 9.11 -3.26
N SER A 68 7.44 9.01 -2.72
CA SER A 68 6.89 9.97 -1.75
C SER A 68 7.53 9.87 -0.35
N GLY A 69 8.30 8.82 -0.06
CA GLY A 69 8.88 8.52 1.24
C GLY A 69 7.96 7.73 2.19
N GLU A 70 6.76 7.34 1.74
CA GLU A 70 5.82 6.53 2.51
C GLU A 70 6.10 5.03 2.35
N ALA A 71 5.72 4.25 3.36
CA ALA A 71 5.78 2.79 3.28
C ALA A 71 4.94 2.28 2.10
N TYR A 72 5.48 1.32 1.35
CA TYR A 72 4.86 0.85 0.11
C TYR A 72 3.41 0.37 0.31
N ILE A 73 3.12 -0.28 1.45
CA ILE A 73 1.82 -0.84 1.80
C ILE A 73 0.64 0.14 1.71
N PHE A 74 0.88 1.45 1.82
CA PHE A 74 -0.20 2.45 1.69
C PHE A 74 -0.78 2.50 0.26
N HIS A 75 -0.01 2.14 -0.77
CA HIS A 75 -0.50 2.09 -2.15
C HIS A 75 -1.52 0.95 -2.34
N PRO A 76 -1.19 -0.33 -2.10
CA PRO A 76 -2.18 -1.41 -2.20
C PRO A 76 -3.40 -1.19 -1.31
N LEU A 77 -3.22 -0.60 -0.13
CA LEU A 77 -4.33 -0.28 0.78
C LEU A 77 -5.28 0.77 0.19
N SER A 78 -4.74 1.80 -0.48
CA SER A 78 -5.54 2.84 -1.14
C SER A 78 -6.33 2.28 -2.33
N VAL A 79 -5.72 1.39 -3.12
CA VAL A 79 -6.40 0.70 -4.23
C VAL A 79 -7.53 -0.19 -3.70
N ALA A 80 -7.25 -0.98 -2.65
CA ALA A 80 -8.25 -1.85 -2.03
C ALA A 80 -9.44 -1.06 -1.46
N ARG A 81 -9.19 0.14 -0.92
CA ARG A 81 -10.24 1.05 -0.44
C ARG A 81 -11.17 1.51 -1.57
N ILE A 82 -10.63 1.90 -2.73
CA ILE A 82 -11.44 2.27 -3.89
C ILE A 82 -12.37 1.12 -4.30
N LEU A 83 -11.85 -0.11 -4.35
CA LEU A 83 -12.66 -1.28 -4.69
C LEU A 83 -13.71 -1.60 -3.62
N ALA A 84 -13.39 -1.38 -2.35
CA ALA A 84 -14.34 -1.57 -1.25
C ALA A 84 -15.48 -0.54 -1.28
N ASP A 85 -15.18 0.72 -1.62
CA ASP A 85 -16.21 1.77 -1.79
C ASP A 85 -17.16 1.43 -2.97
N MET A 86 -16.65 0.72 -3.99
CA MET A 86 -17.44 0.16 -5.10
C MET A 86 -18.17 -1.15 -4.75
N HIS A 87 -18.04 -1.66 -3.51
CA HIS A 87 -18.64 -2.90 -3.03
C HIS A 87 -18.24 -4.15 -3.82
N LEU A 88 -16.98 -4.24 -4.27
CA LEU A 88 -16.47 -5.44 -4.94
C LEU A 88 -16.29 -6.61 -3.96
N ASP A 89 -16.27 -7.82 -4.50
CA ASP A 89 -16.14 -9.06 -3.74
C ASP A 89 -14.78 -9.21 -3.04
N SER A 90 -14.75 -10.06 -2.02
CA SER A 90 -13.57 -10.27 -1.17
C SER A 90 -12.30 -10.65 -1.94
N ARG A 91 -12.43 -11.41 -3.04
CA ARG A 91 -11.27 -11.85 -3.83
C ARG A 91 -10.65 -10.69 -4.60
N SER A 92 -11.49 -9.77 -5.11
CA SER A 92 -11.03 -8.55 -5.77
C SER A 92 -10.30 -7.62 -4.79
N ILE A 93 -10.82 -7.47 -3.56
CA ILE A 93 -10.15 -6.68 -2.52
C ILE A 93 -8.80 -7.31 -2.14
N ILE A 94 -8.76 -8.63 -1.95
CA ILE A 94 -7.52 -9.35 -1.66
C ILE A 94 -6.52 -9.21 -2.82
N ALA A 95 -6.97 -9.33 -4.07
CA ALA A 95 -6.10 -9.17 -5.23
C ALA A 95 -5.50 -7.74 -5.28
N ALA A 96 -6.28 -6.70 -4.99
CA ALA A 96 -5.77 -5.33 -4.91
C ALA A 96 -4.71 -5.14 -3.83
N LEU A 97 -4.87 -5.76 -2.65
CA LEU A 97 -3.86 -5.72 -1.59
C LEU A 97 -2.54 -6.42 -1.96
N LEU A 98 -2.58 -7.34 -2.94
CA LEU A 98 -1.49 -8.23 -3.29
C LEU A 98 -0.95 -8.01 -4.72
N HIS A 99 -1.49 -7.06 -5.49
CA HIS A 99 -1.25 -6.97 -6.93
C HIS A 99 0.24 -6.82 -7.29
N ASP A 100 0.97 -6.01 -6.51
CA ASP A 100 2.41 -5.76 -6.73
C ASP A 100 3.31 -6.80 -6.04
N VAL A 101 2.75 -7.72 -5.24
CA VAL A 101 3.57 -8.64 -4.44
C VAL A 101 4.36 -9.61 -5.32
N ILE A 102 3.81 -10.05 -6.46
CA ILE A 102 4.54 -10.92 -7.38
C ILE A 102 5.65 -10.15 -8.14
N GLU A 103 5.47 -8.85 -8.36
CA GLU A 103 6.33 -8.05 -9.23
C GLU A 103 7.48 -7.41 -8.45
N ASP A 104 7.17 -6.82 -7.30
CA ASP A 104 8.10 -6.00 -6.51
C ASP A 104 8.74 -6.75 -5.33
N THR A 105 8.42 -8.03 -5.16
CA THR A 105 8.95 -8.83 -4.06
C THR A 105 9.40 -10.23 -4.54
N PRO A 106 10.23 -10.95 -3.77
CA PRO A 106 10.62 -12.33 -4.10
C PRO A 106 9.50 -13.38 -3.99
N THR A 107 8.27 -12.98 -3.66
CA THR A 107 7.14 -13.89 -3.45
C THR A 107 6.75 -14.63 -4.73
N ALA A 108 6.70 -15.96 -4.66
CA ALA A 108 6.31 -16.79 -5.79
C ALA A 108 4.79 -16.92 -5.91
N LYS A 109 4.25 -16.94 -7.14
CA LYS A 109 2.82 -17.22 -7.41
C LYS A 109 2.29 -18.48 -6.68
N LYS A 110 3.12 -19.52 -6.54
CA LYS A 110 2.74 -20.76 -5.83
C LYS A 110 2.41 -20.52 -4.36
N GLU A 111 3.06 -19.55 -3.73
CA GLU A 111 2.80 -19.15 -2.35
C GLU A 111 1.44 -18.49 -2.21
N LEU A 112 1.08 -17.59 -3.13
CA LEU A 112 -0.25 -16.98 -3.19
C LEU A 112 -1.35 -18.05 -3.38
N VAL A 113 -1.11 -19.05 -4.22
CA VAL A 113 -2.04 -20.18 -4.39
C VAL A 113 -2.24 -20.94 -3.08
N ALA A 114 -1.17 -21.18 -2.32
CA ALA A 114 -1.23 -21.91 -1.05
C ALA A 114 -1.93 -21.10 0.06
N GLN A 115 -1.72 -19.78 0.10
CA GLN A 115 -2.21 -18.90 1.16
C GLN A 115 -3.66 -18.42 0.91
N PHE A 116 -3.99 -18.09 -0.34
CA PHE A 116 -5.24 -17.40 -0.73
C PHE A 116 -6.06 -18.13 -1.81
N GLY A 117 -5.53 -19.22 -2.36
CA GLY A 117 -6.20 -20.02 -3.37
C GLY A 117 -5.88 -19.61 -4.80
N LYS A 118 -6.29 -20.47 -5.73
CA LYS A 118 -5.96 -20.34 -7.16
C LYS A 118 -6.59 -19.10 -7.79
N ASP A 119 -7.82 -18.76 -7.43
CA ASP A 119 -8.56 -17.66 -8.05
C ASP A 119 -7.89 -16.31 -7.75
N VAL A 120 -7.52 -16.04 -6.50
CA VAL A 120 -6.78 -14.83 -6.10
C VAL A 120 -5.42 -14.77 -6.81
N ALA A 121 -4.67 -15.87 -6.80
CA ALA A 121 -3.36 -15.91 -7.46
C ALA A 121 -3.45 -15.71 -8.98
N GLN A 122 -4.59 -16.06 -9.61
CA GLN A 122 -4.84 -15.77 -11.01
C GLN A 122 -5.20 -14.30 -11.26
N LEU A 123 -5.98 -13.68 -10.36
CA LEU A 123 -6.29 -12.26 -10.43
C LEU A 123 -5.03 -11.40 -10.31
N VAL A 124 -4.20 -11.68 -9.30
CA VAL A 124 -2.92 -10.98 -9.08
C VAL A 124 -2.02 -11.11 -10.30
N ASP A 125 -1.74 -12.34 -10.75
CA ASP A 125 -0.93 -12.61 -11.94
C ASP A 125 -1.50 -11.99 -13.23
N GLY A 126 -2.83 -11.86 -13.32
CA GLY A 126 -3.50 -11.22 -14.44
C GLY A 126 -3.27 -9.70 -14.46
N VAL A 127 -3.42 -9.03 -13.31
CA VAL A 127 -3.22 -7.57 -13.18
C VAL A 127 -1.75 -7.20 -13.42
N SER A 128 -0.83 -7.91 -12.79
CA SER A 128 0.63 -7.78 -13.00
C SER A 128 0.99 -7.84 -14.50
N LYS A 129 0.45 -8.84 -15.21
CA LYS A 129 0.72 -8.99 -16.64
C LYS A 129 0.15 -7.87 -17.48
N ILE A 130 -1.00 -7.29 -17.12
CA ILE A 130 -1.58 -6.17 -17.86
C ILE A 130 -0.70 -4.93 -17.72
N ASP A 131 -0.12 -4.71 -16.54
CA ASP A 131 0.81 -3.60 -16.31
C ASP A 131 2.10 -3.76 -17.14
N GLN A 132 2.52 -5.00 -17.38
CA GLN A 132 3.64 -5.34 -18.28
C GLN A 132 3.30 -5.33 -19.78
N ILE A 133 2.03 -5.19 -20.17
CA ILE A 133 1.70 -4.96 -21.57
C ILE A 133 2.11 -3.53 -21.88
N GLU A 134 3.33 -3.36 -22.37
CA GLU A 134 3.78 -2.11 -22.99
C GLU A 134 2.77 -1.76 -24.09
N PHE A 135 1.92 -0.77 -23.83
CA PHE A 135 1.06 -0.14 -24.81
C PHE A 135 1.89 0.73 -25.76
N ASP A 136 2.96 0.22 -26.34
CA ASP A 136 3.72 0.95 -27.34
C ASP A 136 4.49 -0.04 -28.22
N SER A 137 4.13 -0.09 -29.50
CA SER A 137 5.20 -0.11 -30.48
C SER A 137 5.33 1.33 -30.99
N PRO A 138 6.51 1.96 -30.89
CA PRO A 138 6.81 3.21 -31.57
C PRO A 138 6.47 3.18 -33.06
N GLU A 139 6.49 1.99 -33.69
CA GLU A 139 6.10 1.80 -35.09
C GLU A 139 4.60 2.03 -35.30
N HIS A 140 3.74 1.76 -34.31
CA HIS A 140 2.32 2.10 -34.37
C HIS A 140 2.07 3.62 -34.26
N ALA A 141 2.82 4.31 -33.40
CA ALA A 141 2.76 5.77 -33.31
C ALA A 141 3.30 6.46 -34.59
N GLU A 142 4.38 5.92 -35.17
CA GLU A 142 4.93 6.38 -36.45
C GLU A 142 3.98 6.10 -37.62
N ALA A 143 3.35 4.93 -37.68
CA ALA A 143 2.38 4.59 -38.72
C ALA A 143 1.15 5.52 -38.69
N GLU A 144 0.65 5.86 -37.50
CA GLU A 144 -0.44 6.82 -37.34
C GLU A 144 -0.02 8.25 -37.71
N ASN A 145 1.21 8.67 -37.35
CA ASN A 145 1.73 9.97 -37.76
C ASN A 145 1.94 10.05 -39.28
N PHE A 146 2.46 8.99 -39.90
CA PHE A 146 2.61 8.90 -41.34
C PHE A 146 1.26 8.90 -42.07
N ARG A 147 0.27 8.16 -41.55
CA ARG A 147 -1.10 8.16 -42.06
C ARG A 147 -1.75 9.54 -41.96
N LYS A 148 -1.58 10.25 -40.84
CA LYS A 148 -2.06 11.63 -40.67
C LYS A 148 -1.38 12.60 -41.63
N MET A 149 -0.08 12.44 -41.87
CA MET A 149 0.66 13.23 -42.85
C MET A 149 0.13 13.00 -44.28
N LEU A 150 -0.10 11.75 -44.69
CA LEU A 150 -0.67 11.43 -46.01
C LEU A 150 -2.08 11.98 -46.21
N LEU A 151 -2.95 11.90 -45.20
CA LEU A 151 -4.31 12.44 -45.25
C LEU A 151 -4.35 13.98 -45.32
N ALA A 152 -3.32 14.66 -44.81
CA ALA A 152 -3.22 16.11 -44.85
C ALA A 152 -2.65 16.66 -46.18
N MET A 153 -2.07 15.79 -47.01
CA MET A 153 -1.47 16.14 -48.30
C MET A 153 -2.38 15.89 -49.51
N SER A 154 -3.61 15.40 -49.29
CA SER A 154 -4.65 15.19 -50.31
C SER A 154 -5.69 16.29 -50.33
#